data_AF-W2Q205-F1
#
_entry.id   AF-W2Q205-F1
#
_cell.length_a   1.000
_cell.length_b   1.000
_cell.length_c   1.000
_cell.angle_alpha   90.00
_cell.angle_beta   90.00
_cell.angle_gamma   90.00
#
_symmetry.space_group_name_H-M   'P 1'
#
loop_
_entity.id
_entity.type
_entity.pdbx_description
1 polymer ?
#
loop_
_entity_poly.entity_id
_entity_poly.type
_entity_poly.pdbx_seq_one_letter_code
_entity_poly.pdbx_strand_id
1 'polypeptide(L)'
;MDPPSSVADLGDKIADGLRDITSREWLGAYKKVRKQEQEYLHSASPPAVTPAPTIQELQDLSDNNDSSLTSVTNRAMNSSTADVIEEYEISL
;
A
#
# COMPACT_ATOMS: atom_id res chain seq x y z
N MET A 1 27.89 16.05 4.02
CA MET A 1 26.96 15.96 2.88
C MET A 1 25.98 17.08 3.03
N ASP A 2 26.01 18.03 2.12
CA ASP A 2 25.03 19.12 2.10
C ASP A 2 23.68 18.58 1.61
N PRO A 3 22.55 19.13 2.11
CA PRO A 3 21.24 18.67 1.71
C PRO A 3 21.04 18.80 0.18
N PRO A 4 20.24 17.92 -0.43
CA PRO A 4 19.95 18.00 -1.86
C PRO A 4 19.16 19.28 -2.17
N SER A 5 19.57 19.97 -3.22
CA SER A 5 18.94 21.19 -3.75
C SER A 5 17.88 20.90 -4.80
N SER A 6 17.84 19.68 -5.35
CA SER A 6 16.86 19.20 -6.33
C SER A 6 16.78 17.67 -6.34
N VAL A 7 15.81 17.12 -7.08
CA VAL A 7 15.70 15.65 -7.28
C VAL A 7 16.89 15.10 -8.08
N ALA A 8 17.40 15.85 -9.06
CA ALA A 8 18.58 15.45 -9.81
C ALA A 8 19.82 15.40 -8.90
N ASP A 9 20.04 16.43 -8.10
CA ASP A 9 21.12 16.49 -7.11
C ASP A 9 21.01 15.36 -6.06
N LEU A 10 19.79 15.00 -5.65
CA LEU A 10 19.56 13.83 -4.80
C LEU A 10 19.99 12.53 -5.51
N GLY A 11 19.64 12.36 -6.77
CA GLY A 11 20.03 11.19 -7.57
C GLY A 11 21.55 11.05 -7.68
N ASP A 12 22.25 12.15 -7.95
CA ASP A 12 23.72 12.18 -8.05
C ASP A 12 24.38 11.86 -6.71
N LYS A 13 23.92 12.48 -5.62
CA LYS A 13 24.42 12.21 -4.26
C LYS A 13 24.21 10.75 -3.84
N ILE A 14 23.09 10.13 -4.23
CA ILE A 14 22.84 8.71 -4.00
C ILE A 14 23.80 7.85 -4.83
N ALA A 15 24.00 8.17 -6.11
CA ALA A 15 24.89 7.42 -6.98
C ALA A 15 26.35 7.46 -6.49
N ASP A 16 26.82 8.62 -6.06
CA ASP A 16 28.16 8.79 -5.49
C ASP A 16 28.30 8.02 -4.17
N GLY A 17 27.32 8.15 -3.27
CA GLY A 17 27.31 7.37 -2.02
C GLY A 17 27.30 5.86 -2.25
N LEU A 18 26.62 5.37 -3.30
CA LEU A 18 26.61 3.95 -3.66
C LEU A 18 27.94 3.49 -4.26
N ARG A 19 28.65 4.35 -5.01
CA ARG A 19 29.97 4.05 -5.56
C ARG A 19 31.04 3.92 -4.47
N ASP A 20 30.90 4.67 -3.38
CA ASP A 20 31.84 4.64 -2.26
C ASP A 20 31.69 3.40 -1.38
N ILE A 21 30.58 2.66 -1.47
CA ILE A 21 30.32 1.46 -0.68
C ILE A 21 31.03 0.25 -1.29
N THR A 22 31.93 -0.36 -0.51
CA THR A 22 32.57 -1.61 -0.92
C THR A 22 31.63 -2.81 -0.81
N SER A 23 31.88 -3.88 -1.59
CA SER A 23 31.10 -5.12 -1.49
C SER A 23 31.11 -5.73 -0.08
N ARG A 24 32.19 -5.52 0.69
CA ARG A 24 32.31 -6.02 2.06
C ARG A 24 31.39 -5.25 3.01
N GLU A 25 31.32 -3.94 2.87
CA GLU A 25 30.42 -3.09 3.67
C GLU A 25 28.96 -3.39 3.36
N TRP A 26 28.63 -3.52 2.06
CA TRP A 26 27.29 -3.90 1.64
C TRP A 26 26.87 -5.26 2.22
N LEU A 27 27.73 -6.28 2.12
CA LEU A 27 27.46 -7.61 2.66
C LEU A 27 27.33 -7.60 4.19
N GLY A 28 28.13 -6.78 4.88
CA GLY A 28 28.02 -6.59 6.32
C GLY A 28 26.69 -5.95 6.73
N ALA A 29 26.29 -4.88 6.04
CA ALA A 29 25.01 -4.21 6.26
C ALA A 29 23.82 -5.15 6.00
N TYR A 30 23.86 -5.89 4.88
CA TYR A 30 22.84 -6.88 4.53
C TYR A 30 22.68 -7.94 5.63
N LYS A 31 23.78 -8.53 6.11
CA LYS A 31 23.75 -9.52 7.20
C LYS A 31 23.16 -8.95 8.49
N LYS A 32 23.45 -7.69 8.82
CA LYS A 32 22.91 -7.02 10.00
C LYS A 32 21.39 -6.85 9.91
N VAL A 33 20.88 -6.39 8.76
CA VAL A 33 19.43 -6.25 8.52
C VAL A 33 18.74 -7.62 8.59
N ARG A 34 19.29 -8.64 7.93
CA ARG A 34 18.73 -10.00 7.97
C ARG A 34 18.68 -10.59 9.37
N LYS A 35 19.71 -10.35 10.19
CA LYS A 35 19.71 -10.76 11.59
C LYS A 35 18.59 -10.08 12.38
N GLN A 36 18.44 -8.76 12.22
CA GLN A 36 17.40 -8.00 12.91
C GLN A 36 15.98 -8.42 12.47
N GLU A 37 15.78 -8.67 11.18
CA GLU A 37 14.52 -9.18 10.64
C GLU A 37 14.19 -10.56 11.23
N GLN A 38 15.18 -11.46 11.30
CA GLN A 38 15.01 -12.75 11.95
C GLN A 38 14.64 -12.58 13.43
N GLU A 39 15.37 -11.76 14.19
CA GLU A 39 15.06 -11.49 15.59
C GLU A 39 13.64 -10.93 15.78
N TYR A 40 13.21 -10.02 14.90
CA TYR A 40 11.85 -9.50 14.89
C TYR A 40 10.84 -10.63 14.65
N LEU A 41 11.03 -11.48 13.66
CA LEU A 41 10.11 -12.60 13.38
C LEU A 41 10.04 -13.63 14.50
N HIS A 42 11.16 -13.89 15.21
CA HIS A 42 11.18 -14.81 16.35
C HIS A 42 10.56 -14.20 17.61
N SER A 43 10.59 -12.87 17.75
CA SER A 43 10.05 -12.16 18.92
C SER A 43 8.65 -11.57 18.69
N ALA A 44 8.22 -11.49 17.43
CA ALA A 44 6.89 -11.02 17.08
C ALA A 44 5.85 -11.96 17.68
N SER A 45 5.02 -11.40 18.57
CA SER A 45 3.83 -12.11 19.02
C SER A 45 2.95 -12.40 17.80
N PRO A 46 2.26 -13.55 17.77
CA PRO A 46 1.26 -13.80 16.75
C PRO A 46 0.30 -12.61 16.67
N PRO A 47 -0.16 -12.22 15.47
CA PRO A 47 -1.19 -11.20 15.36
C PRO A 47 -2.37 -11.58 16.26
N ALA A 48 -2.93 -10.59 16.94
CA ALA A 48 -4.11 -10.81 17.77
C ALA A 48 -5.16 -11.54 16.94
N VAL A 49 -5.63 -12.68 17.42
CA VAL A 49 -6.67 -13.44 16.75
C VAL A 49 -7.91 -12.57 16.74
N THR A 50 -8.27 -12.04 15.59
CA THR A 50 -9.59 -11.44 15.38
C THR A 50 -10.59 -12.59 15.28
N PRO A 51 -11.64 -12.62 16.11
CA PRO A 51 -12.71 -13.59 15.96
C PRO A 51 -13.30 -13.51 14.55
N ALA A 52 -13.72 -14.65 14.00
CA ALA A 52 -14.53 -14.61 12.79
C ALA A 52 -15.82 -13.81 13.09
N PRO A 53 -16.27 -12.94 12.17
CA PRO A 53 -17.52 -12.22 12.35
C PRO A 53 -18.66 -13.24 12.46
N THR A 54 -19.61 -12.93 13.32
CA THR A 54 -20.84 -13.67 13.49
C THR A 54 -21.74 -13.47 12.28
N ILE A 55 -22.66 -14.41 12.05
CA ILE A 55 -23.68 -14.29 10.98
C ILE A 55 -24.50 -13.00 11.14
N GLN A 56 -24.76 -12.58 12.39
CA GLN A 56 -25.51 -11.37 12.67
C GLN A 56 -24.75 -10.09 12.29
N GLU A 57 -23.45 -10.01 12.57
CA GLU A 57 -22.61 -8.89 12.13
C GLU A 57 -22.54 -8.81 10.59
N LEU A 58 -22.57 -9.95 9.90
CA LEU A 58 -22.64 -9.99 8.43
C LEU A 58 -23.99 -9.51 7.90
N GLN A 59 -25.08 -9.82 8.60
CA GLN A 59 -26.43 -9.35 8.28
C GLN A 59 -26.58 -7.85 8.50
N ASP A 60 -26.09 -7.33 9.63
CA ASP A 60 -26.11 -5.89 9.92
C ASP A 60 -25.33 -5.10 8.86
N LEU A 61 -24.21 -5.62 8.35
CA LEU A 61 -23.47 -4.99 7.25
C LEU A 61 -24.25 -5.03 5.93
N SER A 62 -25.00 -6.10 5.66
CA SER A 62 -25.85 -6.23 4.48
C SER A 62 -26.99 -5.21 4.51
N ASP A 63 -27.68 -5.11 5.65
CA ASP A 63 -28.84 -4.23 5.83
C ASP A 63 -28.44 -2.74 5.80
N ASN A 64 -27.24 -2.40 6.28
CA ASN A 64 -26.70 -1.04 6.19
C ASN A 64 -26.26 -0.66 4.76
N ASN A 65 -25.95 -1.64 3.90
CA ASN A 65 -25.57 -1.38 2.51
C ASN A 65 -26.80 -1.09 1.63
N ASP A 66 -27.93 -1.74 1.92
CA ASP A 66 -29.20 -1.52 1.22
C ASP A 66 -29.82 -0.16 1.51
N SER A 67 -29.55 0.42 2.69
CA SER A 67 -30.06 1.76 3.04
C SER A 67 -29.40 2.89 2.22
N SER A 68 -28.14 2.71 1.80
CA SER A 68 -27.38 3.73 1.05
C SER A 68 -27.76 3.82 -0.44
N LEU A 69 -28.19 2.69 -1.04
CA LEU A 69 -28.53 2.61 -2.47
C LEU A 69 -29.85 3.30 -2.84
N THR A 70 -30.77 3.47 -1.88
CA THR A 70 -32.07 4.13 -2.12
C THR A 70 -31.97 5.64 -2.25
N SER A 71 -30.91 6.27 -1.72
CA SER A 71 -30.69 7.72 -1.83
C SER A 71 -30.00 8.13 -3.14
N VAL A 72 -29.11 7.28 -3.67
CA VAL A 72 -28.37 7.57 -4.91
C VAL A 72 -29.25 7.37 -6.16
N THR A 73 -30.16 6.39 -6.13
CA THR A 73 -31.01 6.05 -7.28
C THR A 73 -31.98 7.19 -7.65
N ASN A 74 -32.43 7.99 -6.68
CA ASN A 74 -33.29 9.14 -6.94
C ASN A 74 -32.55 10.36 -7.51
N ARG A 75 -31.20 10.40 -7.44
CA ARG A 75 -30.40 11.49 -8.01
C ARG A 75 -29.94 11.20 -9.45
N ALA A 76 -29.71 9.93 -9.78
CA ALA A 76 -29.24 9.52 -11.12
C ALA A 76 -30.33 9.55 -12.21
N MET A 77 -31.61 9.36 -11.85
CA MET A 77 -32.71 9.34 -12.83
C MET A 77 -33.08 10.73 -13.40
N ASN A 78 -32.55 11.83 -12.86
CA ASN A 78 -32.85 13.19 -13.32
C ASN A 78 -31.68 13.93 -13.99
N SER A 79 -30.51 13.30 -14.16
CA SER A 79 -29.37 13.93 -14.85
C SER A 79 -28.97 13.11 -16.07
N SER A 80 -29.76 13.24 -17.13
CA SER A 80 -29.36 12.87 -18.47
C SER A 80 -28.15 13.72 -18.87
N THR A 81 -26.96 13.12 -19.00
CA THR A 81 -25.99 13.34 -20.08
C THR A 81 -24.94 12.24 -19.99
N ALA A 82 -24.65 11.63 -21.14
CA ALA A 82 -23.82 10.45 -21.34
C ALA A 82 -22.38 10.61 -20.79
N ASP A 83 -21.91 9.62 -20.04
CA ASP A 83 -20.49 9.45 -19.72
C ASP A 83 -19.97 8.23 -20.48
N VAL A 84 -19.01 8.49 -21.37
CA VAL A 84 -18.31 7.51 -22.20
C VAL A 84 -17.31 6.78 -21.31
N ILE A 85 -17.51 5.48 -21.12
CA ILE A 85 -16.53 4.60 -20.46
C ILE A 85 -15.49 4.23 -21.53
N GLU A 86 -14.30 4.83 -21.48
CA GLU A 86 -13.15 4.36 -22.25
C GLU A 86 -12.50 3.17 -21.53
N GLU A 87 -12.71 1.97 -22.07
CA GLU A 87 -12.03 0.76 -21.63
C GLU A 87 -10.57 0.77 -22.16
N TYR A 88 -9.60 0.71 -21.24
CA TYR A 88 -8.21 0.49 -21.60
C TYR A 88 -7.97 -1.00 -21.86
N GLU A 89 -7.73 -1.39 -23.11
CA GLU A 89 -7.27 -2.74 -23.45
C GLU A 89 -5.85 -2.99 -22.93
N ILE A 90 -5.67 -4.02 -22.10
CA ILE A 90 -4.36 -4.56 -21.73
C ILE A 90 -4.02 -5.63 -22.77
N SER A 91 -3.06 -5.34 -23.66
CA SER A 91 -2.49 -6.36 -24.55
C SER A 91 -1.60 -7.31 -23.76
N LEU A 92 -1.86 -8.62 -23.88
CA LEU A 92 -1.01 -9.72 -23.40
C LEU A 92 0.14 -10.01 -24.37
#